data_AF-A0A537JFG8-F1
#
_entry.id   AF-A0A537JFG8-F1
#
_cell.length_a   1.000
_cell.length_b   1.000
_cell.length_c   1.000
_cell.angle_alpha   90.00
_cell.angle_beta   90.00
_cell.angle_gamma   90.00
#
_symmetry.space_group_name_H-M   'P 1'
#
loop_
_entity.id
_entity.type
_entity.pdbx_description
1 polymer ?
#
loop_
_entity_poly.entity_id
_entity_poly.type
_entity_poly.pdbx_seq_one_letter_code
_entity_poly.pdbx_strand_id
1 'polypeptide(L)'
;MRWELCRKTHTRLQRIASALGFTHVDPSRIFCVRGYGSTSEAWARIWGLPTLWQQVLETRPAYVVEIIEPEFSRLPTDEQDRVLIHELLHIPRTFSGAIRPHRTPTFRITRRSDEQLYRRLLATRHGARQVPAAGRRGRVVAGKGAPTLLPPRPSAAARTARRRRRPRGRR
;
A
#
# COMPACT_ATOMS: atom_id res chain seq x y z
N MET A 1 -9.08 21.60 0.04
CA MET A 1 -8.66 20.19 -0.11
C MET A 1 -9.00 19.41 1.14
N ARG A 2 -9.57 18.22 1.00
CA ARG A 2 -9.88 17.29 2.09
C ARG A 2 -9.46 15.88 1.70
N TRP A 3 -8.89 15.12 2.65
CA TRP A 3 -8.51 13.71 2.43
C TRP A 3 -9.19 12.77 3.41
N GLU A 4 -9.58 11.60 2.92
CA GLU A 4 -10.21 10.54 3.71
C GLU A 4 -9.59 9.18 3.36
N LEU A 5 -9.31 8.34 4.37
CA LEU A 5 -8.76 7.00 4.14
C LEU A 5 -9.74 6.11 3.38
N CYS A 6 -9.25 5.43 2.35
CA CYS A 6 -10.08 4.57 1.50
C CYS A 6 -9.69 3.09 1.59
N ARG A 7 -10.29 2.37 2.53
CA ARG A 7 -10.05 0.93 2.74
C ARG A 7 -10.43 0.07 1.53
N LYS A 8 -11.52 0.43 0.83
CA LYS A 8 -12.01 -0.30 -0.34
C LYS A 8 -10.97 -0.29 -1.48
N THR A 9 -10.49 0.89 -1.84
CA THR A 9 -9.49 1.04 -2.91
C THR A 9 -8.13 0.51 -2.46
N HIS A 10 -7.77 0.66 -1.19
CA HIS A 10 -6.58 0.01 -0.63
C HIS A 10 -6.60 -1.52 -0.81
N THR A 11 -7.70 -2.18 -0.43
CA THR A 11 -7.85 -3.64 -0.63
C THR A 11 -7.76 -4.01 -2.12
N ARG A 12 -8.32 -3.17 -3.00
CA ARG A 12 -8.25 -3.36 -4.46
C ARG A 12 -6.80 -3.26 -4.96
N LEU A 13 -6.03 -2.26 -4.53
CA LEU A 13 -4.61 -2.11 -4.85
C LEU A 13 -3.80 -3.33 -4.42
N GLN A 14 -4.02 -3.82 -3.20
CA GLN A 14 -3.35 -5.02 -2.69
C GLN A 14 -3.61 -6.25 -3.58
N ARG A 15 -4.87 -6.45 -4.00
CA ARG A 15 -5.24 -7.54 -4.92
C ARG A 15 -4.58 -7.39 -6.28
N ILE A 16 -4.55 -6.18 -6.84
CA ILE A 16 -3.89 -5.90 -8.13
C ILE A 16 -2.40 -6.20 -8.03
N ALA A 17 -1.71 -5.65 -7.01
CA ALA A 17 -0.29 -5.86 -6.80
C ALA A 17 0.07 -7.34 -6.65
N SER A 18 -0.73 -8.09 -5.87
CA SER A 18 -0.57 -9.53 -5.70
C SER A 18 -0.78 -10.29 -7.01
N ALA A 19 -1.85 -10.00 -7.75
CA ALA A 19 -2.18 -10.69 -9.00
C ALA A 19 -1.14 -10.44 -10.11
N LEU A 20 -0.52 -9.25 -10.13
CA LEU A 20 0.52 -8.89 -11.09
C LEU A 20 1.93 -9.29 -10.65
N GLY A 21 2.09 -9.92 -9.48
CA GLY A 21 3.39 -10.36 -8.97
C GLY A 21 4.32 -9.20 -8.59
N PHE A 22 3.77 -8.09 -8.10
CA PHE A 22 4.55 -6.96 -7.59
C PHE A 22 5.10 -7.26 -6.19
N THR A 23 5.98 -8.25 -6.09
CA THR A 23 6.57 -8.73 -4.82
C THR A 23 7.40 -7.68 -4.10
N HIS A 24 7.83 -6.63 -4.79
CA HIS A 24 8.53 -5.49 -4.21
C HIS A 24 7.61 -4.50 -3.47
N VAL A 25 6.30 -4.62 -3.66
CA VAL A 25 5.31 -3.75 -3.04
C VAL A 25 4.90 -4.33 -1.69
N ASP A 26 5.13 -3.57 -0.61
CA ASP A 26 4.71 -3.94 0.74
C ASP A 26 3.30 -3.39 1.04
N PRO A 27 2.27 -4.26 1.15
CA PRO A 27 0.88 -3.86 1.38
C PRO A 27 0.64 -3.09 2.68
N SER A 28 1.51 -3.26 3.68
CA SER A 28 1.40 -2.61 4.99
C SER A 28 1.89 -1.15 4.99
N ARG A 29 2.68 -0.78 3.97
CA ARG A 29 3.28 0.55 3.81
C ARG A 29 2.77 1.28 2.56
N ILE A 30 1.71 0.76 1.95
CA ILE A 30 0.89 1.48 0.97
C ILE A 30 -0.39 1.89 1.65
N PHE A 31 -0.75 3.16 1.50
CA PHE A 31 -2.02 3.71 1.96
C PHE A 31 -2.81 4.23 0.76
N CYS A 32 -4.13 4.34 0.93
CA CYS A 32 -4.99 4.93 -0.08
C CYS A 32 -5.90 5.96 0.56
N VAL A 33 -6.02 7.12 -0.09
CA VAL A 33 -6.88 8.22 0.35
C VAL A 33 -7.74 8.68 -0.82
N ARG A 34 -8.93 9.20 -0.51
CA ARG A 34 -9.74 9.99 -1.43
C ARG A 34 -9.45 11.46 -1.17
N GLY A 35 -9.04 12.19 -2.19
CA GLY A 35 -8.85 13.63 -2.18
C GLY A 35 -10.05 14.32 -2.83
N TYR A 36 -10.57 15.36 -2.18
CA TYR A 36 -11.71 16.15 -2.65
C TYR A 36 -11.32 17.63 -2.85
N GLY A 37 -11.90 18.25 -3.87
CA GLY A 37 -11.70 19.68 -4.19
C GLY A 37 -10.40 19.95 -4.96
N SER A 38 -9.91 18.96 -5.70
CA SER A 38 -8.80 19.12 -6.65
C SER A 38 -9.29 19.78 -7.93
N THR A 39 -8.51 20.72 -8.47
CA THR A 39 -8.72 21.30 -9.80
C THR A 39 -7.94 20.57 -10.89
N SER A 40 -7.27 19.47 -10.54
CA SER A 40 -6.44 18.70 -11.46
C SER A 40 -7.25 17.76 -12.33
N GLU A 41 -6.82 17.59 -13.57
CA GLU A 41 -7.40 16.63 -14.52
C GLU A 41 -6.99 15.17 -14.25
N ALA A 42 -6.07 14.93 -13.31
CA ALA A 42 -5.64 13.59 -12.96
C ALA A 42 -6.76 12.83 -12.23
N TRP A 43 -6.86 11.52 -12.47
CA TRP A 43 -7.79 10.64 -11.77
C TRP A 43 -7.21 10.08 -10.46
N ALA A 44 -5.91 9.85 -10.43
CA ALA A 44 -5.18 9.43 -9.25
C ALA A 44 -3.76 10.00 -9.26
N ARG A 45 -3.10 9.92 -8.12
CA ARG A 45 -1.69 10.27 -7.94
C ARG A 45 -1.04 9.31 -6.98
N ILE A 46 0.28 9.21 -7.07
CA ILE A 46 1.09 8.51 -6.09
C ILE A 46 2.07 9.46 -5.41
N TRP A 47 2.18 9.29 -4.11
CA TRP A 47 3.11 9.99 -3.25
C TRP A 47 4.04 8.97 -2.62
N GLY A 48 5.33 9.25 -2.63
CA GLY A 48 6.34 8.46 -1.94
C GLY A 48 6.89 9.25 -0.78
N LEU A 49 7.08 8.61 0.38
CA LEU A 49 7.64 9.27 1.55
C LEU A 49 9.12 9.61 1.28
N PRO A 50 9.55 10.88 1.22
CA PRO A 50 10.92 11.21 0.86
C PRO A 50 11.93 10.74 1.92
N THR A 51 13.13 10.38 1.49
CA THR A 51 14.19 9.83 2.36
C THR A 51 14.51 10.73 3.56
N LEU A 52 14.48 12.05 3.38
CA LEU A 52 14.68 13.01 4.48
C LEU A 52 13.68 12.79 5.62
N TRP A 53 12.39 12.67 5.29
CA TRP A 53 11.33 12.43 6.27
C TRP A 53 11.46 11.05 6.93
N GLN A 54 11.87 10.05 6.17
CA GLN A 54 12.14 8.71 6.71
C GLN A 54 13.23 8.75 7.79
N GLN A 55 14.33 9.47 7.53
CA GLN A 55 15.45 9.59 8.46
C GLN A 55 15.09 10.36 9.72
N VAL A 56 14.44 11.53 9.57
CA VAL A 56 14.10 12.40 10.70
C VAL A 56 13.00 11.80 11.58
N LEU A 57 12.03 11.09 10.99
CA LEU A 57 10.92 10.46 11.72
C LEU A 57 11.18 8.99 12.08
N GLU A 58 12.38 8.47 11.80
CA GLU A 58 12.77 7.07 12.03
C GLU A 58 11.77 6.05 11.47
N THR A 59 11.22 6.35 10.30
CA THR A 59 10.18 5.54 9.66
C THR A 59 10.66 4.92 8.36
N ARG A 60 10.05 3.79 8.00
CA ARG A 60 10.36 3.08 6.76
C ARG A 60 9.72 3.80 5.56
N PRO A 61 10.21 3.55 4.33
CA PRO A 61 9.55 4.03 3.13
C PRO A 61 8.06 3.67 3.11
N ALA A 62 7.23 4.60 2.69
CA ALA A 62 5.79 4.39 2.53
C ALA A 62 5.30 5.12 1.29
N TYR A 63 4.15 4.70 0.78
CA TYR A 63 3.50 5.31 -0.36
C TYR A 63 2.03 5.58 -0.07
N VAL A 64 1.49 6.64 -0.67
CA VAL A 64 0.07 6.98 -0.63
C VAL A 64 -0.44 7.08 -2.05
N VAL A 65 -1.47 6.30 -2.37
CA VAL A 65 -2.24 6.46 -3.60
C VAL A 65 -3.43 7.38 -3.29
N GLU A 66 -3.41 8.57 -3.87
CA GLU A 66 -4.49 9.54 -3.79
C GLU A 66 -5.45 9.34 -4.96
N ILE A 67 -6.72 9.13 -4.64
CA ILE A 67 -7.82 9.03 -5.60
C ILE A 67 -8.51 10.38 -5.67
N ILE A 68 -8.59 10.98 -6.86
CA ILE A 68 -9.18 12.30 -7.03
C ILE A 68 -10.68 12.16 -7.29
N GLU A 69 -11.48 12.69 -6.37
CA GLU A 69 -12.94 12.62 -6.40
C GLU A 69 -13.55 13.98 -6.81
N PRO A 70 -14.63 13.98 -7.61
CA PRO A 70 -15.42 12.80 -8.05
C PRO A 70 -14.92 12.11 -9.33
N GLU A 71 -13.89 12.62 -9.99
CA GLU A 71 -13.49 12.25 -11.34
C GLU A 71 -13.17 10.76 -11.46
N PHE A 72 -12.43 10.19 -10.51
CA PHE A 72 -12.09 8.76 -10.50
C PHE A 72 -13.33 7.88 -10.37
N SER A 73 -14.28 8.24 -9.49
CA SER A 73 -15.49 7.43 -9.27
C SER A 73 -16.42 7.40 -10.48
N ARG A 74 -16.32 8.39 -11.38
CA ARG A 74 -17.07 8.43 -12.64
C ARG A 74 -16.51 7.48 -13.71
N LEU A 75 -15.28 7.00 -13.53
CA LEU A 75 -14.67 6.09 -14.49
C LEU A 75 -15.32 4.70 -14.44
N PRO A 76 -15.43 4.01 -15.59
CA PRO A 76 -15.67 2.58 -15.64
C PRO A 76 -14.67 1.76 -14.80
N THR A 77 -15.10 0.60 -14.30
CA THR A 77 -14.27 -0.19 -13.37
C THR A 77 -12.96 -0.67 -14.01
N ASP A 78 -12.95 -0.97 -15.30
CA ASP A 78 -11.76 -1.35 -16.05
C ASP A 78 -10.76 -0.19 -16.18
N GLU A 79 -11.23 1.01 -16.49
CA GLU A 79 -10.39 2.22 -16.49
C GLU A 79 -9.85 2.53 -15.09
N GLN A 80 -10.67 2.38 -14.04
CA GLN A 80 -10.17 2.50 -12.67
C GLN A 80 -9.04 1.49 -12.37
N ASP A 81 -9.17 0.23 -12.82
CA ASP A 81 -8.11 -0.78 -12.65
C ASP A 81 -6.83 -0.36 -13.40
N ARG A 82 -6.95 0.16 -14.64
CA ARG A 82 -5.80 0.68 -15.41
C ARG A 82 -5.11 1.83 -14.71
N VAL A 83 -5.86 2.80 -14.18
CA VAL A 83 -5.31 3.93 -13.40
C VAL A 83 -4.59 3.44 -12.15
N LEU A 84 -5.19 2.50 -11.39
CA LEU A 84 -4.52 1.97 -10.19
C LEU A 84 -3.23 1.19 -10.54
N ILE A 85 -3.21 0.46 -11.65
CA ILE A 85 -1.99 -0.19 -12.16
C ILE A 85 -0.93 0.86 -12.49
N HIS A 86 -1.33 1.94 -13.17
CA HIS A 86 -0.45 3.05 -13.53
C HIS A 86 0.23 3.65 -12.29
N GLU A 87 -0.55 3.98 -11.25
CA GLU A 87 0.00 4.48 -9.99
C GLU A 87 0.97 3.48 -9.34
N LEU A 88 0.67 2.18 -9.35
CA LEU A 88 1.55 1.16 -8.80
C LEU A 88 2.87 1.02 -9.58
N LEU A 89 2.89 1.28 -10.89
CA LEU A 89 4.11 1.22 -11.71
C LEU A 89 5.14 2.30 -11.37
N HIS A 90 4.68 3.39 -10.76
CA HIS A 90 5.55 4.43 -10.24
C HIS A 90 6.33 3.99 -8.98
N ILE A 91 5.96 2.86 -8.34
CA ILE A 91 6.72 2.32 -7.21
C ILE A 91 7.95 1.56 -7.73
N PRO A 92 9.18 2.01 -7.43
CA PRO A 92 10.40 1.33 -7.84
C PRO A 92 10.54 -0.03 -7.15
N ARG A 93 11.26 -0.97 -7.79
CA ARG A 93 11.58 -2.30 -7.23
C ARG A 93 12.32 -2.25 -5.89
N THR A 94 13.01 -1.16 -5.58
CA THR A 94 13.70 -0.94 -4.31
C THR A 94 12.77 -0.54 -3.17
N PHE A 95 11.52 -0.13 -3.47
CA PHE A 95 10.55 0.38 -2.49
C PHE A 95 11.14 1.46 -1.57
N SER A 96 11.95 2.37 -2.12
CA SER A 96 12.76 3.32 -1.34
C SER A 96 12.02 4.57 -0.86
N GLY A 97 10.76 4.76 -1.27
CA GLY A 97 10.00 6.01 -1.07
C GLY A 97 10.19 7.00 -2.21
N ALA A 98 11.07 6.72 -3.18
CA ALA A 98 11.16 7.47 -4.43
C ALA A 98 10.01 7.12 -5.38
N ILE A 99 9.68 8.06 -6.26
CA ILE A 99 8.70 7.89 -7.34
C ILE A 99 9.44 7.72 -8.66
N ARG A 100 9.18 6.61 -9.35
CA ARG A 100 9.73 6.34 -10.67
C ARG A 100 9.04 7.25 -11.69
N PRO A 101 9.76 8.02 -12.52
CA PRO A 101 9.11 8.85 -13.54
C PRO A 101 8.53 8.01 -14.68
N HIS A 102 7.65 8.60 -15.49
CA HIS A 102 7.08 7.92 -16.67
C HIS A 102 8.13 7.45 -17.67
N ARG A 103 9.30 8.10 -17.72
CA ARG A 103 10.37 7.75 -18.64
C ARG A 103 11.71 7.77 -17.92
N THR A 104 12.39 6.65 -18.02
CA THR A 104 13.81 6.47 -17.70
C THR A 104 14.49 5.80 -18.91
N PRO A 105 15.82 5.72 -18.96
CA PRO A 105 16.51 5.00 -20.04
C PRO A 105 16.09 3.52 -20.16
N THR A 106 15.73 2.88 -19.04
CA THR A 106 15.45 1.43 -18.98
C THR A 106 13.98 1.08 -18.78
N PHE A 107 13.11 2.08 -18.55
CA PHE A 107 11.71 1.83 -18.20
C PHE A 107 10.81 2.99 -18.64
N ARG A 108 9.62 2.65 -19.17
CA ARG A 108 8.59 3.60 -19.58
C ARG A 108 7.22 3.16 -19.11
N ILE A 109 6.46 4.07 -18.51
CA ILE A 109 5.04 3.92 -18.20
C ILE A 109 4.27 4.55 -19.34
N THR A 110 3.47 3.73 -20.02
CA THR A 110 2.71 4.14 -21.20
C THR A 110 1.33 3.48 -21.15
N ARG A 111 0.35 4.04 -21.87
CA ARG A 111 -0.95 3.41 -22.04
C ARG A 111 -0.85 1.95 -22.50
N ARG A 112 0.15 1.61 -23.32
CA ARG A 112 0.41 0.22 -23.75
C ARG A 112 0.85 -0.68 -22.60
N SER A 113 1.75 -0.23 -21.71
CA SER A 113 2.17 -1.04 -20.55
C SER A 113 1.03 -1.24 -19.56
N ASP A 114 0.22 -0.21 -19.35
CA ASP A 114 -0.93 -0.25 -18.45
C ASP A 114 -1.96 -1.27 -18.95
N GLU A 115 -2.26 -1.23 -20.25
CA GLU A 115 -3.17 -2.16 -20.92
C GLU A 115 -2.63 -3.61 -20.91
N GLN A 116 -1.34 -3.83 -21.13
CA GLN A 116 -0.74 -5.17 -21.05
C GLN A 116 -0.88 -5.78 -19.65
N LEU A 117 -0.64 -4.99 -18.61
CA LEU A 117 -0.80 -5.43 -17.22
C LEU A 117 -2.27 -5.63 -16.87
N TYR A 118 -3.16 -4.77 -17.35
CA TYR A 118 -4.59 -4.96 -17.18
C TYR A 118 -5.08 -6.28 -17.78
N ARG A 119 -4.62 -6.65 -18.98
CA ARG A 119 -4.92 -7.97 -19.57
C ARG A 119 -4.37 -9.13 -18.74
N ARG A 120 -3.17 -8.99 -18.18
CA ARG A 120 -2.60 -10.00 -17.26
C ARG A 120 -3.41 -10.13 -15.98
N LEU A 121 -3.91 -9.01 -15.44
CA LEU A 121 -4.81 -9.00 -14.28
C LEU A 121 -6.10 -9.77 -14.60
N LEU A 122 -6.71 -9.53 -15.75
CA LEU A 122 -7.90 -10.27 -16.20
C LEU A 122 -7.62 -11.76 -16.34
N ALA A 123 -6.53 -12.14 -17.02
CA ALA A 123 -6.14 -13.55 -17.17
C ALA A 123 -5.95 -14.25 -15.82
N THR A 124 -5.34 -13.57 -14.84
CA THR A 124 -5.15 -14.09 -13.48
C THR A 124 -6.49 -14.26 -12.75
N ARG A 125 -7.41 -13.30 -12.90
CA ARG A 125 -8.78 -13.39 -12.34
C ARG A 125 -9.58 -14.54 -12.95
N HIS A 126 -9.43 -14.79 -14.25
CA HIS A 126 -10.10 -15.91 -14.94
C HIS A 126 -9.49 -17.26 -14.57
N GLY A 127 -8.15 -17.36 -14.48
CA GLY A 127 -7.46 -18.58 -14.05
C GLY A 127 -7.80 -18.98 -12.61
N ALA A 128 -7.91 -18.01 -11.69
CA ALA A 128 -8.37 -18.26 -10.32
C ALA A 128 -9.83 -18.73 -10.24
N ARG A 129 -10.66 -18.41 -11.24
CA ARG A 129 -12.08 -18.81 -11.32
C ARG A 129 -12.28 -20.20 -11.94
N GLN A 130 -11.26 -20.74 -12.61
CA GLN A 130 -11.30 -22.06 -13.28
C GLN A 130 -10.62 -23.19 -12.48
N VAL A 131 -10.05 -22.94 -11.30
CA VAL A 131 -9.57 -24.02 -10.43
C VAL A 131 -10.80 -24.73 -9.84
N PRO A 132 -11.09 -25.99 -10.19
CA PRO A 132 -12.13 -26.74 -9.49
C PRO A 132 -11.63 -26.98 -8.06
N ALA A 133 -12.53 -26.88 -7.09
CA ALA A 133 -12.26 -27.27 -5.72
C ALA A 133 -11.88 -28.76 -5.68
N ALA A 134 -10.59 -29.06 -5.83
CA ALA A 134 -10.06 -30.40 -5.61
C ALA A 134 -10.32 -30.74 -4.15
N GLY A 135 -11.27 -31.65 -3.94
CA GLY A 135 -11.69 -32.14 -2.64
C GLY A 135 -10.49 -32.62 -1.85
N ARG A 136 -10.12 -31.87 -0.80
CA ARG A 136 -9.25 -32.37 0.25
C ARG A 136 -10.06 -33.37 1.07
N ARG A 137 -9.94 -34.66 0.73
CA ARG A 137 -10.24 -35.74 1.67
C ARG A 137 -9.38 -35.53 2.91
N GLY A 138 -10.04 -35.50 4.06
CA GLY A 138 -9.45 -35.21 5.35
C GLY A 138 -8.37 -36.20 5.75
N ARG A 139 -7.35 -35.68 6.42
CA ARG A 139 -6.58 -36.44 7.40
C ARG A 139 -6.58 -35.63 8.68
N VAL A 140 -7.43 -36.05 9.61
CA VAL A 140 -7.46 -35.54 10.98
C VAL A 140 -6.17 -35.99 11.65
N VAL A 141 -5.35 -35.05 12.11
CA VAL A 141 -4.30 -35.31 13.10
C VAL A 141 -4.52 -34.31 14.23
N ALA A 142 -4.88 -34.85 15.39
CA ALA A 142 -5.04 -34.13 16.63
C ALA A 142 -3.67 -33.68 17.17
N GLY A 143 -3.56 -32.44 17.67
CA GLY A 143 -2.32 -31.97 18.30
C GLY A 143 -2.30 -30.51 18.70
N LYS A 144 -2.91 -30.21 19.86
CA LYS A 144 -2.55 -29.20 20.88
C LYS A 144 -1.93 -27.84 20.48
N GLY A 145 -2.61 -26.77 20.91
CA GLY A 145 -1.96 -25.54 21.39
C GLY A 145 -2.18 -24.29 20.54
N ALA A 146 -3.12 -23.43 20.96
CA ALA A 146 -3.26 -22.08 20.42
C ALA A 146 -2.17 -21.15 20.97
N PRO A 147 -1.45 -20.37 20.15
CA PRO A 147 -0.66 -19.26 20.63
C PRO A 147 -1.54 -18.00 20.65
N THR A 148 -1.84 -17.52 21.86
CA THR A 148 -2.43 -16.20 22.11
C THR A 148 -1.49 -15.11 21.59
N LEU A 149 -1.93 -14.35 20.60
CA LEU A 149 -1.27 -13.12 20.13
C LEU A 149 -1.38 -12.05 21.22
N LEU A 150 -0.30 -11.87 22.00
CA LEU A 150 -0.11 -10.64 22.77
C LEU A 150 0.33 -9.51 21.83
N PRO A 151 -0.14 -8.27 22.03
CA PRO A 151 0.39 -7.11 21.31
C PRO A 151 1.87 -6.85 21.70
N PRO A 152 2.67 -6.24 20.81
CA PRO A 152 4.07 -5.93 21.07
C PRO A 152 4.20 -4.96 22.26
N ARG A 153 5.12 -5.28 23.18
CA ARG A 153 5.50 -4.40 24.29
C ARG A 153 6.17 -3.13 23.76
N PRO A 154 5.93 -1.96 24.38
CA PRO A 154 6.64 -0.74 24.01
C PRO A 154 8.14 -0.86 24.31
N SER A 155 8.95 -0.31 23.40
CA SER A 155 10.41 -0.26 23.47
C SER A 155 10.92 0.37 24.78
N ALA A 156 12.05 -0.15 25.28
CA ALA A 156 12.66 0.19 26.57
C ALA A 156 13.23 1.62 26.71
N ALA A 157 12.89 2.55 25.80
CA ALA A 157 13.39 3.92 25.81
C ALA A 157 12.68 4.88 26.80
N ALA A 158 11.65 4.43 27.53
CA ALA A 158 10.86 5.28 28.43
C ALA A 158 11.15 5.10 29.94
N ARG A 159 12.33 4.58 30.33
CA ARG A 159 12.73 4.38 31.74
C ARG A 159 13.96 5.18 32.19
N THR A 160 14.10 6.43 31.74
CA THR A 160 15.15 7.34 32.23
C THR A 160 14.71 8.79 32.41
N ALA A 161 13.41 9.05 32.60
CA ALA A 161 12.90 10.40 32.91
C ALA A 161 11.93 10.40 34.10
N ARG A 162 12.32 9.79 35.23
CA ARG A 162 11.59 9.96 36.50
C ARG A 162 12.49 9.82 37.73
N ARG A 163 13.63 10.50 37.73
CA ARG A 163 14.43 10.77 38.94
C ARG A 163 15.18 12.09 38.77
N ARG A 164 14.47 13.20 38.94
CA ARG A 164 15.00 14.52 39.32
C ARG A 164 13.83 15.47 39.54
N ARG A 165 13.30 15.47 40.76
CA ARG A 165 12.54 16.56 41.40
C ARG A 165 12.32 16.17 42.86
N ARG A 166 13.28 16.51 43.72
CA ARG A 166 13.04 16.79 45.13
C ARG A 166 13.33 18.28 45.33
N PRO A 167 12.40 19.07 45.88
CA PRO A 167 12.70 20.44 46.28
C PRO A 167 13.52 20.38 47.58
N ARG A 168 14.64 21.12 47.65
CA ARG A 168 15.23 21.47 48.95
C ARG A 168 14.39 22.60 49.53
N GLY A 169 13.81 22.33 50.69
CA GLY A 169 13.01 23.26 51.45
C GLY A 169 13.83 24.40 52.05
N ARG A 170 13.10 25.46 52.37
CA ARG A 170 13.50 26.64 53.13
C ARG A 170 14.17 26.30 54.46
N ARG A 171 15.22 27.03 54.80
CA ARG A 171 15.36 27.85 56.02
C ARG A 171 16.47 28.86 55.79
#